data_AF-A0A3M0H6P4-F1
#
_entry.id   AF-A0A3M0H6P4-F1
#
_cell.length_a   1.000
_cell.length_b   1.000
_cell.length_c   1.000
_cell.angle_alpha   90.00
_cell.angle_beta   90.00
_cell.angle_gamma   90.00
#
_symmetry.space_group_name_H-M   'P 1'
#
loop_
_entity.id
_entity.type
_entity.pdbx_description
1 polymer ?
#
loop_
_entity_poly.entity_id
_entity_poly.type
_entity_poly.pdbx_seq_one_letter_code
_entity_poly.pdbx_strand_id
1 'polypeptide(L)'
;MSGLGKGHTVVTDSADVDSASFASLRARPLPRAERYELGRRLREKVPIASLGDWTPPADRPDPVKQIEYSHQGRIEWLIPTRLERMVESPYGFLRGTAIVMARDVAMLPSTGINPVISGDAHLGNFGFYASPERDLVIDLNDFDEAHPGAWEWDLRRLAASIWVAGRQNGRTEDQCRDAVTACVSAYRIEVARLADEPLMSRSFQRLTAEKLQRDATEGSLRKEIKRATKKARRRTSDRVLPRFTEKHEGKRRIVEEPPITTRISAKDEELLAVGLDEYLLTLTPHWRRVLGGYTLIDVAHRVVGVGSVGLRAYVALLEGTSEDDVVFLQLKQARRSVLAPYVHGESAWHDHQGQRVVEYQQDLQTVSDPLLGWTTIAGRQYYVRQFRNMKGTIDLSSIDAPALVDYARVVGRLLAKGHARTSGASMISGYTGDSDQLDVALGRFAQLYADQTEADWERLSATRM
;
A
#
# COMPACT_ATOMS: atom_id res chain seq x y z
N MET A 1 5.60 -24.14 14.78
CA MET A 1 5.21 -25.06 13.70
C MET A 1 6.36 -25.11 12.70
N SER A 2 7.14 -26.19 12.72
CA SER A 2 8.19 -26.47 11.74
C SER A 2 7.54 -27.14 10.53
N GLY A 3 7.23 -26.35 9.50
CA GLY A 3 6.53 -26.80 8.31
C GLY A 3 6.35 -25.67 7.32
N LEU A 4 7.42 -24.93 7.03
CA LEU A 4 7.45 -24.08 5.83
C LEU A 4 7.52 -25.05 4.64
N GLY A 5 6.37 -25.29 4.01
CA GLY A 5 6.30 -25.98 2.73
C GLY A 5 7.28 -25.32 1.77
N LYS A 6 8.05 -26.15 1.04
CA LYS A 6 9.02 -25.69 0.06
C LYS A 6 8.30 -24.77 -0.94
N GLY A 7 8.51 -23.46 -0.82
CA GLY A 7 8.06 -22.49 -1.80
C GLY A 7 8.58 -22.89 -3.16
N HIS A 8 7.76 -22.75 -4.19
CA HIS A 8 8.17 -23.05 -5.55
C HIS A 8 9.40 -22.20 -5.92
N THR A 9 10.34 -22.84 -6.63
CA THR A 9 11.64 -22.29 -7.02
C THR A 9 11.50 -20.90 -7.63
N VAL A 10 11.97 -19.88 -6.90
CA VAL A 10 12.25 -18.56 -7.48
C VAL A 10 13.30 -18.78 -8.57
N VAL A 11 12.99 -18.43 -9.81
CA VAL A 11 13.98 -18.46 -10.90
C VAL A 11 14.94 -17.30 -10.68
N THR A 12 15.97 -17.51 -9.86
CA THR A 12 16.93 -16.47 -9.39
C THR A 12 17.93 -16.05 -10.46
N ASP A 13 18.22 -16.90 -11.44
CA ASP A 13 19.45 -16.71 -12.24
C ASP A 13 19.44 -15.51 -13.20
N SER A 14 18.28 -15.03 -13.67
CA SER A 14 18.23 -13.93 -14.65
C SER A 14 17.86 -12.57 -14.06
N ALA A 15 17.02 -12.53 -13.01
CA ALA A 15 16.57 -11.29 -12.40
C ALA A 15 17.63 -10.69 -11.45
N ASP A 16 18.40 -11.54 -10.76
CA ASP A 16 19.48 -11.11 -9.87
C ASP A 16 20.65 -10.51 -10.67
N VAL A 17 20.91 -11.01 -11.87
CA VAL A 17 21.98 -10.49 -12.75
C VAL A 17 21.65 -9.11 -13.31
N ASP A 18 20.39 -8.83 -13.68
CA ASP A 18 19.99 -7.48 -14.13
C ASP A 18 20.05 -6.47 -12.98
N SER A 19 19.57 -6.84 -11.79
CA SER A 19 19.52 -5.94 -10.62
C SER A 19 20.92 -5.55 -10.12
N ALA A 20 21.90 -6.47 -10.15
CA ALA A 20 23.28 -6.20 -9.72
C ALA A 20 23.95 -5.05 -10.50
N SER A 21 23.58 -4.85 -11.77
CA SER A 21 24.14 -3.79 -12.60
C SER A 21 23.74 -2.37 -12.15
N PHE A 22 22.64 -2.24 -11.41
CA PHE A 22 22.18 -0.96 -10.87
C PHE A 22 22.93 -0.53 -9.59
N ALA A 23 23.76 -1.40 -9.02
CA ALA A 23 24.58 -1.09 -7.85
C ALA A 23 25.92 -0.40 -8.20
N SER A 24 26.24 -0.20 -9.49
CA SER A 24 27.53 0.37 -9.91
C SER A 24 27.42 1.26 -11.15
N LEU A 25 27.91 2.50 -11.03
CA LEU A 25 28.06 3.42 -12.18
C LEU A 25 29.12 2.98 -13.20
N ARG A 26 29.86 1.90 -12.89
CA ARG A 26 30.90 1.34 -13.76
C ARG A 26 30.42 0.11 -14.54
N ALA A 27 29.28 -0.46 -14.17
CA ALA A 27 28.68 -1.59 -14.85
C ALA A 27 27.62 -1.08 -15.83
N ARG A 28 27.60 -1.65 -17.04
CA ARG A 28 26.51 -1.38 -17.98
C ARG A 28 25.37 -2.36 -17.70
N PRO A 29 24.12 -1.89 -17.52
CA PRO A 29 22.98 -2.78 -17.37
C PRO A 29 22.68 -3.52 -18.68
N LEU A 30 21.96 -4.64 -18.58
CA LEU A 30 21.53 -5.39 -19.75
C LEU A 30 20.75 -4.49 -20.73
N PRO A 31 20.99 -4.59 -22.04
CA PRO A 31 20.22 -3.85 -23.04
C PRO A 31 18.72 -4.13 -22.93
N ARG A 32 17.90 -3.12 -23.22
CA ARG A 32 16.44 -3.21 -23.11
C ARG A 32 15.86 -4.36 -23.95
N ALA A 33 16.36 -4.54 -25.18
CA ALA A 33 15.93 -5.62 -26.07
C ALA A 33 16.15 -7.01 -25.44
N GLU A 34 17.31 -7.22 -24.80
CA GLU A 34 17.60 -8.49 -24.12
C GLU A 34 16.67 -8.71 -22.93
N ARG A 35 16.34 -7.66 -22.17
CA ARG A 35 15.35 -7.77 -21.08
C ARG A 35 13.94 -8.12 -21.58
N TYR A 36 13.51 -7.58 -22.72
CA TYR A 36 12.24 -7.98 -23.34
C TYR A 36 12.25 -9.46 -23.72
N GLU A 37 13.35 -9.96 -24.30
CA GLU A 37 13.50 -11.38 -24.63
C GLU A 37 13.52 -12.28 -23.38
N LEU A 38 14.21 -11.87 -22.31
CA LEU A 38 14.19 -12.58 -21.03
C LEU A 38 12.75 -12.70 -20.50
N GLY A 39 12.01 -11.59 -20.48
CA GLY A 39 10.60 -11.57 -20.13
C GLY A 39 9.76 -12.53 -20.97
N ARG A 40 9.95 -12.53 -22.29
CA ARG A 40 9.22 -13.40 -23.21
C ARG A 40 9.48 -14.89 -22.94
N ARG A 41 10.74 -15.28 -22.69
CA ARG A 41 11.13 -16.67 -22.40
C ARG A 41 10.55 -17.19 -21.09
N LEU A 42 10.25 -16.33 -20.12
CA LEU A 42 9.63 -16.75 -18.87
C LEU A 42 8.24 -17.39 -19.07
N ARG A 43 7.58 -17.17 -20.21
CA ARG A 43 6.31 -17.85 -20.58
C ARG A 43 6.46 -19.37 -20.72
N GLU A 44 7.66 -19.86 -21.02
CA GLU A 44 7.92 -21.31 -21.10
C GLU A 44 7.90 -21.96 -19.72
N LYS A 45 8.32 -21.22 -18.68
CA LYS A 45 8.34 -21.67 -17.28
C LYS A 45 7.02 -21.39 -16.56
N VAL A 46 6.45 -20.21 -16.82
CA VAL A 46 5.19 -19.75 -16.22
C VAL A 46 4.27 -19.27 -17.35
N PRO A 47 3.47 -20.16 -17.96
CA PRO A 47 2.52 -19.78 -18.99
C PRO A 47 1.56 -18.68 -18.49
N ILE A 48 1.24 -17.69 -19.31
CA ILE A 48 0.35 -16.58 -18.89
C ILE A 48 -0.99 -17.11 -18.36
N ALA A 49 -1.54 -18.15 -19.00
CA ALA A 49 -2.80 -18.77 -18.58
C ALA A 49 -2.75 -19.33 -17.13
N SER A 50 -1.59 -19.82 -16.67
CA SER A 50 -1.45 -20.35 -15.31
C SER A 50 -1.48 -19.25 -14.24
N LEU A 51 -1.34 -17.98 -14.62
CA LEU A 51 -1.57 -16.88 -13.68
C LEU A 51 -3.04 -16.76 -13.26
N GLY A 52 -3.94 -17.35 -14.05
CA GLY A 52 -5.38 -17.39 -13.80
C GLY A 52 -5.86 -18.53 -12.91
N ASP A 53 -4.98 -19.47 -12.56
CA ASP A 53 -5.35 -20.63 -11.76
C ASP A 53 -5.34 -20.30 -10.28
N TRP A 54 -6.42 -20.68 -9.59
CA TRP A 54 -6.50 -20.70 -8.14
C TRP A 54 -7.25 -21.94 -7.70
N THR A 55 -6.67 -22.68 -6.76
CA THR A 55 -7.35 -23.74 -6.02
C THR A 55 -6.70 -23.79 -4.64
N PRO A 56 -7.46 -23.67 -3.54
CA PRO A 56 -6.88 -23.73 -2.21
C PRO A 56 -6.21 -25.10 -2.01
N PRO A 57 -4.92 -25.15 -1.63
CA PRO A 57 -4.25 -26.42 -1.37
C PRO A 57 -4.87 -27.10 -0.14
N ALA A 58 -4.83 -28.44 -0.10
CA ALA A 58 -5.45 -29.23 0.97
C ALA A 58 -4.88 -28.90 2.37
N ASP A 59 -3.64 -28.43 2.44
CA ASP A 59 -2.94 -28.00 3.65
C ASP A 59 -2.97 -26.48 3.87
N ARG A 60 -3.84 -25.74 3.16
CA ARG A 60 -4.02 -24.30 3.34
C ARG A 60 -4.39 -24.00 4.82
N PRO A 61 -3.59 -23.19 5.54
CA PRO A 61 -3.86 -22.85 6.93
C PRO A 61 -5.17 -22.10 7.08
N ASP A 62 -5.87 -22.40 8.16
CA ASP A 62 -7.11 -21.72 8.54
C ASP A 62 -6.89 -20.19 8.57
N PRO A 63 -7.67 -19.40 7.79
CA PRO A 63 -7.55 -17.94 7.78
C PRO A 63 -7.75 -17.33 9.17
N VAL A 64 -8.60 -17.94 10.03
CA VAL A 64 -8.82 -17.46 11.40
C VAL A 64 -7.55 -17.60 12.23
N LYS A 65 -6.84 -18.72 12.12
CA LYS A 65 -5.55 -18.91 12.81
C LYS A 65 -4.47 -17.94 12.34
N GLN A 66 -4.46 -17.61 11.04
CA GLN A 66 -3.53 -16.60 10.50
C GLN A 66 -3.87 -15.20 11.05
N ILE A 67 -5.16 -14.90 11.17
CA ILE A 67 -5.65 -13.66 11.78
C ILE A 67 -5.28 -13.62 13.26
N GLU A 68 -5.51 -14.67 14.04
CA GLU A 68 -5.07 -14.83 15.44
C GLU A 68 -3.56 -14.61 15.59
N TYR A 69 -2.75 -15.24 14.73
CA TYR A 69 -1.31 -15.03 14.71
C TYR A 69 -0.94 -13.56 14.48
N SER A 70 -1.65 -12.88 13.57
CA SER A 70 -1.42 -11.45 13.31
C SER A 70 -1.78 -10.52 14.48
N HIS A 71 -2.52 -11.00 15.48
CA HIS A 71 -2.82 -10.27 16.72
C HIS A 71 -1.66 -10.23 17.71
N GLN A 72 -0.69 -11.13 17.60
CA GLN A 72 0.47 -11.13 18.49
C GLN A 72 1.19 -9.77 18.46
N GLY A 73 1.37 -9.17 19.64
CA GLY A 73 1.99 -7.86 19.84
C GLY A 73 1.08 -6.63 19.64
N ARG A 74 -0.20 -6.83 19.25
CA ARG A 74 -1.19 -5.75 19.15
C ARG A 74 -1.68 -5.32 20.54
N ILE A 75 -2.29 -4.13 20.58
CA ILE A 75 -3.01 -3.60 21.73
C ILE A 75 -4.31 -4.41 21.88
N GLU A 76 -4.42 -5.15 23.00
CA GLU A 76 -5.45 -6.16 23.23
C GLU A 76 -6.88 -5.60 23.16
N TRP A 77 -7.13 -4.46 23.80
CA TRP A 77 -8.48 -3.86 23.83
C TRP A 77 -8.95 -3.30 22.47
N LEU A 78 -8.07 -3.23 21.46
CA LEU A 78 -8.41 -2.84 20.08
C LEU A 78 -8.64 -4.04 19.15
N ILE A 79 -8.39 -5.26 19.62
CA ILE A 79 -8.63 -6.48 18.85
C ILE A 79 -10.12 -6.59 18.45
N PRO A 80 -11.11 -6.36 19.33
CA PRO A 80 -12.52 -6.40 18.95
C PRO A 80 -12.86 -5.42 17.83
N THR A 81 -12.37 -4.17 17.90
CA THR A 81 -12.58 -3.16 16.84
C THR A 81 -11.94 -3.57 15.50
N ARG A 82 -10.80 -4.27 15.53
CA ARG A 82 -10.20 -4.81 14.31
C ARG A 82 -11.11 -5.86 13.69
N LEU A 83 -11.58 -6.80 14.51
CA LEU A 83 -12.45 -7.89 14.08
C LEU A 83 -13.78 -7.36 13.52
N GLU A 84 -14.42 -6.41 14.20
CA GLU A 84 -15.63 -5.71 13.76
C GLU A 84 -15.48 -5.14 12.34
N ARG A 85 -14.38 -4.40 12.07
CA ARG A 85 -14.11 -3.84 10.74
C ARG A 85 -13.81 -4.90 9.67
N MET A 86 -13.32 -6.08 10.06
CA MET A 86 -13.06 -7.19 9.13
C MET A 86 -14.33 -7.99 8.82
N VAL A 87 -15.25 -8.15 9.77
CA VAL A 87 -16.52 -8.87 9.53
C VAL A 87 -17.60 -8.01 8.89
N GLU A 88 -17.46 -6.68 8.92
CA GLU A 88 -18.41 -5.75 8.29
C GLU A 88 -18.72 -6.11 6.81
N SER A 89 -17.74 -6.62 6.06
CA SER A 89 -17.94 -7.07 4.67
C SER A 89 -16.77 -7.90 4.14
N PRO A 90 -16.96 -8.69 3.05
CA PRO A 90 -15.87 -9.38 2.36
C PRO A 90 -14.72 -8.45 1.92
N TYR A 91 -15.03 -7.22 1.48
CA TYR A 91 -13.99 -6.24 1.13
C TYR A 91 -13.26 -5.72 2.38
N GLY A 92 -13.98 -5.53 3.50
CA GLY A 92 -13.39 -5.21 4.80
C GLY A 92 -12.41 -6.30 5.27
N PHE A 93 -12.81 -7.57 5.14
CA PHE A 93 -11.95 -8.73 5.38
C PHE A 93 -10.70 -8.68 4.53
N LEU A 94 -10.82 -8.60 3.19
CA LEU A 94 -9.69 -8.57 2.26
C LEU A 94 -8.66 -7.50 2.63
N ARG A 95 -9.13 -6.29 3.01
CA ARG A 95 -8.29 -5.16 3.44
C ARG A 95 -7.66 -5.34 4.83
N GLY A 96 -8.24 -6.18 5.68
CA GLY A 96 -7.75 -6.46 7.02
C GLY A 96 -6.78 -7.64 7.12
N THR A 97 -6.69 -8.44 6.04
CA THR A 97 -6.06 -9.77 6.05
C THR A 97 -5.02 -9.96 4.94
N ALA A 98 -4.19 -8.95 4.69
CA ALA A 98 -3.05 -9.05 3.74
C ALA A 98 -2.21 -10.33 3.97
N ILE A 99 -2.03 -10.74 5.23
CA ILE A 99 -1.33 -11.97 5.62
C ILE A 99 -1.88 -13.25 4.96
N VAL A 100 -3.20 -13.35 4.78
CA VAL A 100 -3.85 -14.55 4.21
C VAL A 100 -3.49 -14.68 2.73
N MET A 101 -3.71 -13.61 1.97
CA MET A 101 -3.40 -13.62 0.54
C MET A 101 -1.91 -13.64 0.25
N ALA A 102 -1.08 -12.97 1.06
CA ALA A 102 0.38 -13.01 0.95
C ALA A 102 0.90 -14.45 0.94
N ARG A 103 0.41 -15.30 1.85
CA ARG A 103 0.74 -16.73 1.85
C ARG A 103 0.28 -17.40 0.58
N ASP A 104 -0.96 -17.20 0.21
CA ASP A 104 -1.58 -17.91 -0.90
C ASP A 104 -0.88 -17.60 -2.24
N VAL A 105 -0.64 -16.32 -2.54
CA VAL A 105 0.05 -15.91 -3.78
C VAL A 105 1.53 -16.29 -3.79
N ALA A 106 2.17 -16.37 -2.63
CA ALA A 106 3.55 -16.85 -2.52
C ALA A 106 3.70 -18.34 -2.88
N MET A 107 2.62 -19.12 -2.81
CA MET A 107 2.60 -20.53 -3.20
C MET A 107 2.20 -20.74 -4.67
N LEU A 108 1.86 -19.66 -5.41
CA LEU A 108 1.52 -19.74 -6.82
C LEU A 108 2.76 -19.58 -7.71
N PRO A 109 2.71 -20.05 -8.98
CA PRO A 109 3.75 -19.76 -9.95
C PRO A 109 4.03 -18.25 -10.06
N SER A 110 5.31 -17.91 -10.07
CA SER A 110 5.84 -16.56 -10.24
C SER A 110 6.97 -16.57 -11.26
N THR A 111 7.06 -15.50 -12.05
CA THR A 111 8.07 -15.35 -13.11
C THR A 111 9.48 -15.12 -12.55
N GLY A 112 9.60 -14.80 -11.27
CA GLY A 112 10.88 -14.39 -10.65
C GLY A 112 11.25 -12.94 -10.93
N ILE A 113 10.40 -12.15 -11.60
CA ILE A 113 10.61 -10.71 -11.76
C ILE A 113 10.16 -10.04 -10.46
N ASN A 114 11.13 -9.53 -9.69
CA ASN A 114 10.91 -9.06 -8.33
C ASN A 114 11.15 -7.54 -8.20
N PRO A 115 10.26 -6.68 -8.71
CA PRO A 115 10.28 -5.26 -8.35
C PRO A 115 9.99 -5.09 -6.85
N VAL A 116 10.12 -3.87 -6.34
CA VAL A 116 9.43 -3.52 -5.10
C VAL A 116 7.94 -3.51 -5.41
N ILE A 117 7.17 -4.24 -4.60
CA ILE A 117 5.71 -4.30 -4.65
C ILE A 117 5.12 -3.67 -3.38
N SER A 118 3.88 -3.21 -3.45
CA SER A 118 3.13 -2.66 -2.31
C SER A 118 2.87 -3.72 -1.24
N GLY A 119 2.64 -4.97 -1.65
CA GLY A 119 2.26 -6.09 -0.79
C GLY A 119 0.82 -6.03 -0.28
N ASP A 120 0.18 -4.87 -0.39
CA ASP A 120 -1.22 -4.66 -0.06
C ASP A 120 -1.95 -3.86 -1.17
N ALA A 121 -1.69 -4.19 -2.44
CA ALA A 121 -2.32 -3.52 -3.58
C ALA A 121 -3.82 -3.87 -3.68
N HIS A 122 -4.70 -2.93 -3.30
CA HIS A 122 -6.15 -3.07 -3.42
C HIS A 122 -6.81 -1.72 -3.79
N LEU A 123 -8.05 -1.71 -4.28
CA LEU A 123 -8.74 -0.49 -4.77
C LEU A 123 -8.70 0.72 -3.81
N GLY A 124 -8.80 0.43 -2.51
CA GLY A 124 -8.75 1.42 -1.42
C GLY A 124 -7.35 1.84 -0.97
N ASN A 125 -6.28 1.25 -1.53
CA ASN A 125 -4.90 1.61 -1.24
C ASN A 125 -4.36 2.71 -2.17
N PHE A 126 -5.23 3.36 -2.94
CA PHE A 126 -4.89 4.51 -3.77
C PHE A 126 -5.62 5.75 -3.25
N GLY A 127 -4.98 6.92 -3.38
CA GLY A 127 -5.66 8.15 -3.04
C GLY A 127 -4.77 9.39 -3.06
N PHE A 128 -5.40 10.49 -2.70
CA PHE A 128 -4.84 11.82 -2.85
C PHE A 128 -3.95 12.21 -1.68
N TYR A 129 -2.87 12.92 -1.97
CA TYR A 129 -2.00 13.58 -1.00
C TYR A 129 -1.28 14.77 -1.66
N ALA A 130 -0.67 15.65 -0.87
CA ALA A 130 0.10 16.75 -1.41
C ALA A 130 1.54 16.32 -1.74
N SER A 131 1.99 16.69 -2.95
CA SER A 131 3.41 16.68 -3.31
C SER A 131 4.22 17.70 -2.49
N PRO A 132 5.56 17.65 -2.51
CA PRO A 132 6.42 18.69 -1.94
C PRO A 132 6.09 20.09 -2.47
N GLU A 133 5.73 20.21 -3.75
CA GLU A 133 5.30 21.46 -4.39
C GLU A 133 3.86 21.88 -4.05
N ARG A 134 3.17 21.11 -3.19
CA ARG A 134 1.78 21.32 -2.75
C ARG A 134 0.71 21.07 -3.83
N ASP A 135 1.09 20.51 -4.98
CA ASP A 135 0.14 19.95 -5.95
C ASP A 135 -0.57 18.75 -5.35
N LEU A 136 -1.87 18.61 -5.63
CA LEU A 136 -2.65 17.44 -5.23
C LEU A 136 -2.43 16.31 -6.24
N VAL A 137 -1.80 15.23 -5.80
CA VAL A 137 -1.50 14.03 -6.61
C VAL A 137 -2.27 12.83 -6.09
N ILE A 138 -2.39 11.78 -6.91
CA ILE A 138 -2.93 10.47 -6.52
C ILE A 138 -1.89 9.38 -6.78
N ASP A 139 -1.72 8.48 -5.81
CA ASP A 139 -0.82 7.33 -5.92
C ASP A 139 -1.20 6.24 -4.89
N LEU A 140 -0.40 5.17 -4.80
CA LEU A 140 -0.42 4.23 -3.66
C LEU A 140 -0.28 4.98 -2.33
N ASN A 141 -0.94 4.51 -1.26
CA ASN A 141 -1.11 5.25 0.00
C ASN A 141 -0.67 4.53 1.27
N ASP A 142 -0.50 3.21 1.22
CA ASP A 142 -0.07 2.36 2.33
C ASP A 142 1.04 1.42 1.85
N PHE A 143 2.11 1.40 2.64
CA PHE A 143 3.38 0.74 2.34
C PHE A 143 3.85 -0.11 3.53
N ASP A 144 2.97 -0.36 4.52
CA ASP A 144 3.26 -1.20 5.68
C ASP A 144 3.83 -2.57 5.24
N GLU A 145 3.33 -3.12 4.13
CA GLU A 145 3.73 -4.42 3.59
C GLU A 145 4.71 -4.35 2.42
N ALA A 146 5.13 -3.16 2.00
CA ALA A 146 5.94 -2.98 0.80
C ALA A 146 7.28 -3.71 0.88
N HIS A 147 7.64 -4.45 -0.16
CA HIS A 147 8.79 -5.34 -0.16
C HIS A 147 9.15 -5.75 -1.60
N PRO A 148 10.42 -6.08 -1.92
CA PRO A 148 10.75 -6.83 -3.13
C PRO A 148 9.96 -8.13 -3.18
N GLY A 149 9.30 -8.40 -4.31
CA GLY A 149 8.47 -9.57 -4.46
C GLY A 149 7.93 -9.69 -5.88
N ALA A 150 7.34 -10.83 -6.19
CA ALA A 150 6.85 -11.10 -7.53
C ALA A 150 5.73 -10.10 -7.90
N TRP A 151 5.87 -9.41 -9.03
CA TRP A 151 4.89 -8.39 -9.48
C TRP A 151 3.47 -8.93 -9.61
N GLU A 152 3.33 -10.24 -9.87
CA GLU A 152 2.05 -10.94 -9.96
C GLU A 152 1.29 -10.95 -8.64
N TRP A 153 1.98 -10.90 -7.49
CA TRP A 153 1.34 -10.92 -6.17
C TRP A 153 0.48 -9.68 -5.96
N ASP A 154 1.03 -8.50 -6.27
CA ASP A 154 0.31 -7.23 -6.19
C ASP A 154 -0.82 -7.16 -7.21
N LEU A 155 -0.59 -7.61 -8.45
CA LEU A 155 -1.60 -7.54 -9.48
C LEU A 155 -2.76 -8.52 -9.22
N ARG A 156 -2.48 -9.73 -8.69
CA ARG A 156 -3.49 -10.68 -8.21
C ARG A 156 -4.31 -10.10 -7.07
N ARG A 157 -3.65 -9.47 -6.08
CA ARG A 157 -4.34 -8.83 -4.95
C ARG A 157 -5.24 -7.69 -5.40
N LEU A 158 -4.75 -6.85 -6.34
CA LEU A 158 -5.54 -5.76 -6.88
C LEU A 158 -6.75 -6.29 -7.65
N ALA A 159 -6.55 -7.27 -8.53
CA ALA A 159 -7.60 -7.90 -9.32
C ALA A 159 -8.69 -8.55 -8.44
N ALA A 160 -8.30 -9.34 -7.44
CA ALA A 160 -9.24 -9.92 -6.47
C ALA A 160 -10.02 -8.82 -5.71
N SER A 161 -9.34 -7.74 -5.30
CA SER A 161 -10.00 -6.64 -4.59
C SER A 161 -11.06 -5.93 -5.43
N ILE A 162 -10.86 -5.82 -6.75
CA ILE A 162 -11.83 -5.24 -7.68
C ILE A 162 -13.08 -6.10 -7.76
N TRP A 163 -12.91 -7.42 -7.88
CA TRP A 163 -14.03 -8.35 -7.96
C TRP A 163 -14.84 -8.39 -6.66
N VAL A 164 -14.17 -8.48 -5.51
CA VAL A 164 -14.81 -8.47 -4.18
C VAL A 164 -15.55 -7.15 -3.93
N ALA A 165 -14.95 -6.01 -4.26
CA ALA A 165 -15.63 -4.71 -4.15
C ALA A 165 -16.83 -4.62 -5.11
N GLY A 166 -16.72 -5.17 -6.32
CA GLY A 166 -17.82 -5.24 -7.29
C GLY A 166 -19.01 -6.03 -6.76
N ARG A 167 -18.79 -7.26 -6.27
CA ARG A 167 -19.84 -8.09 -5.66
C ARG A 167 -20.49 -7.42 -4.46
N GLN A 168 -19.70 -6.82 -3.56
CA GLN A 168 -20.22 -6.06 -2.43
C GLN A 168 -21.13 -4.89 -2.85
N ASN A 169 -20.84 -4.25 -4.00
CA ASN A 169 -21.67 -3.20 -4.57
C ASN A 169 -22.82 -3.74 -5.45
N GLY A 170 -23.08 -5.05 -5.46
CA GLY A 170 -24.13 -5.68 -6.26
C GLY A 170 -23.88 -5.61 -7.77
N ARG A 171 -22.61 -5.61 -8.20
CA ARG A 171 -22.24 -5.74 -9.63
C ARG A 171 -22.37 -7.20 -10.07
N THR A 172 -22.70 -7.43 -11.34
CA THR A 172 -22.73 -8.78 -11.92
C THR A 172 -21.31 -9.30 -12.14
N GLU A 173 -21.15 -10.64 -12.25
CA GLU A 173 -19.86 -11.26 -12.57
C GLU A 173 -19.24 -10.69 -13.86
N ASP A 174 -20.07 -10.41 -14.87
CA ASP A 174 -19.62 -9.77 -16.12
C ASP A 174 -19.06 -8.37 -15.89
N GLN A 175 -19.74 -7.55 -15.08
CA GLN A 175 -19.27 -6.20 -14.74
C GLN A 175 -17.97 -6.23 -13.91
N CYS A 176 -17.84 -7.20 -12.99
CA CYS A 176 -16.61 -7.42 -12.25
C CYS A 176 -15.46 -7.84 -13.18
N ARG A 177 -15.73 -8.75 -14.12
CA ARG A 177 -14.76 -9.18 -15.13
C ARG A 177 -14.30 -8.02 -16.02
N ASP A 178 -15.22 -7.18 -16.47
CA ASP A 178 -14.89 -6.02 -17.30
C ASP A 178 -13.97 -5.05 -16.55
N ALA A 179 -14.23 -4.82 -15.25
CA ALA A 179 -13.39 -3.96 -14.41
C ALA A 179 -11.98 -4.55 -14.19
N VAL A 180 -11.87 -5.84 -13.90
CA VAL A 180 -10.57 -6.52 -13.74
C VAL A 180 -9.79 -6.51 -15.07
N THR A 181 -10.45 -6.85 -16.18
CA THR A 181 -9.84 -6.81 -17.51
C THR A 181 -9.32 -5.41 -17.83
N ALA A 182 -10.11 -4.36 -17.55
CA ALA A 182 -9.68 -2.99 -17.74
C ALA A 182 -8.48 -2.58 -16.86
N CYS A 183 -8.42 -3.07 -15.62
CA CYS A 183 -7.28 -2.85 -14.72
C CYS A 183 -6.00 -3.48 -15.26
N VAL A 184 -6.06 -4.77 -15.61
CA VAL A 184 -4.89 -5.56 -16.04
C VAL A 184 -4.40 -5.09 -17.40
N SER A 185 -5.32 -4.80 -18.32
CA SER A 185 -5.01 -4.18 -19.62
C SER A 185 -4.28 -2.84 -19.43
N ALA A 186 -4.78 -1.99 -18.53
CA ALA A 186 -4.16 -0.70 -18.25
C ALA A 186 -2.78 -0.83 -17.58
N TYR A 187 -2.62 -1.82 -16.69
CA TYR A 187 -1.32 -2.15 -16.10
C TYR A 187 -0.32 -2.53 -17.20
N ARG A 188 -0.69 -3.48 -18.07
CA ARG A 188 0.15 -3.99 -19.15
C ARG A 188 0.58 -2.90 -20.13
N ILE A 189 -0.37 -2.09 -20.58
CA ILE A 189 -0.12 -0.95 -21.49
C ILE A 189 0.80 0.07 -20.83
N GLU A 190 0.57 0.41 -19.56
CA GLU A 190 1.38 1.43 -18.87
C GLU A 190 2.79 0.93 -18.56
N VAL A 191 2.96 -0.34 -18.16
CA VAL A 191 4.29 -0.93 -17.97
C VAL A 191 5.07 -0.96 -19.28
N ALA A 192 4.43 -1.32 -20.41
CA ALA A 192 5.09 -1.32 -21.72
C ALA A 192 5.52 0.10 -22.12
N ARG A 193 4.61 1.07 -22.00
CA ARG A 193 4.88 2.48 -22.27
C ARG A 193 6.06 3.00 -21.44
N LEU A 194 6.06 2.73 -20.13
CA LEU A 194 7.10 3.19 -19.22
C LEU A 194 8.42 2.44 -19.44
N ALA A 195 8.38 1.15 -19.76
CA ALA A 195 9.57 0.35 -20.08
C ALA A 195 10.37 0.96 -21.23
N ASP A 196 9.69 1.61 -22.19
CA ASP A 196 10.31 2.31 -23.30
C ASP A 196 10.83 3.73 -22.99
N GLU A 197 10.45 4.32 -21.86
CA GLU A 197 10.99 5.60 -21.41
C GLU A 197 12.39 5.46 -20.79
N PRO A 198 13.26 6.49 -20.93
CA PRO A 198 14.48 6.61 -20.14
C PRO A 198 14.18 6.58 -18.64
N LEU A 199 15.01 5.88 -17.86
CA LEU A 199 14.83 5.72 -16.41
C LEU A 199 14.67 7.07 -15.69
N MET A 200 15.49 8.06 -16.05
CA MET A 200 15.42 9.39 -15.45
C MET A 200 14.07 10.08 -15.72
N SER A 201 13.57 10.03 -16.97
CA SER A 201 12.28 10.63 -17.34
C SER A 201 11.11 9.95 -16.63
N ARG A 202 11.16 8.62 -16.53
CA ARG A 202 10.17 7.80 -15.80
C ARG A 202 10.04 8.24 -14.35
N SER A 203 11.15 8.66 -13.73
CA SER A 203 11.18 9.07 -12.32
C SER A 203 10.37 10.34 -12.00
N PHE A 204 9.94 11.10 -13.02
CA PHE A 204 9.13 12.32 -12.85
C PHE A 204 7.65 12.14 -13.20
N GLN A 205 7.23 10.94 -13.61
CA GLN A 205 5.84 10.66 -14.02
C GLN A 205 4.90 10.72 -12.81
N ARG A 206 4.04 11.74 -12.74
CA ARG A 206 3.03 11.89 -11.66
C ARG A 206 1.62 12.05 -12.22
N LEU A 207 0.62 11.60 -11.48
CA LEU A 207 -0.79 11.82 -11.78
C LEU A 207 -1.37 12.87 -10.84
N THR A 208 -1.62 14.07 -11.37
CA THR A 208 -2.29 15.14 -10.61
C THR A 208 -3.79 14.92 -10.60
N ALA A 209 -4.46 15.50 -9.59
CA ALA A 209 -5.91 15.51 -9.50
C ALA A 209 -6.59 16.12 -10.74
N GLU A 210 -6.02 17.18 -11.31
CA GLU A 210 -6.51 17.86 -12.51
C GLU A 210 -6.42 16.94 -13.73
N LYS A 211 -5.28 16.27 -13.90
CA LYS A 211 -5.07 15.31 -14.99
C LYS A 211 -6.03 14.13 -14.84
N LEU A 212 -6.16 13.56 -13.65
CA LEU A 212 -7.11 12.48 -13.39
C LEU A 212 -8.56 12.90 -13.68
N GLN A 213 -8.99 14.09 -13.25
CA GLN A 213 -10.35 14.57 -13.50
C GLN A 213 -10.65 14.78 -15.00
N ARG A 214 -9.65 15.24 -15.76
CA ARG A 214 -9.75 15.42 -17.21
C ARG A 214 -9.79 14.08 -17.94
N ASP A 215 -8.95 13.14 -17.52
CA ASP A 215 -8.74 11.86 -18.20
C ASP A 215 -9.84 10.84 -17.85
N ALA A 216 -10.55 11.00 -16.71
CA ALA A 216 -11.71 10.19 -16.34
C ALA A 216 -12.85 10.38 -17.35
N THR A 217 -13.32 9.29 -17.95
CA THR A 217 -14.36 9.31 -18.98
C THR A 217 -15.75 9.26 -18.38
N GLU A 218 -15.90 8.60 -17.23
CA GLU A 218 -17.21 8.39 -16.60
C GLU A 218 -17.63 9.57 -15.72
N GLY A 219 -18.86 10.06 -15.94
CA GLY A 219 -19.39 11.23 -15.25
C GLY A 219 -19.52 11.04 -13.73
N SER A 220 -19.90 9.84 -13.29
CA SER A 220 -19.99 9.47 -11.88
C SER A 220 -18.62 9.42 -11.21
N LEU A 221 -17.61 8.80 -11.84
CA LEU A 221 -16.24 8.80 -11.34
C LEU A 221 -15.67 10.23 -11.28
N ARG A 222 -15.87 11.04 -12.32
CA ARG A 222 -15.43 12.44 -12.34
C ARG A 222 -16.03 13.25 -11.19
N LYS A 223 -17.28 12.99 -10.83
CA LYS A 223 -17.97 13.60 -9.69
C LYS A 223 -17.33 13.17 -8.36
N GLU A 224 -17.02 11.89 -8.20
CA GLU A 224 -16.34 11.39 -7.00
C GLU A 224 -14.90 11.92 -6.88
N ILE A 225 -14.13 11.98 -7.96
CA ILE A 225 -12.82 12.63 -7.99
C ILE A 225 -12.95 14.09 -7.54
N LYS A 226 -13.92 14.85 -8.06
CA LYS A 226 -14.16 16.25 -7.66
C LYS A 226 -14.52 16.37 -6.18
N ARG A 227 -15.33 15.45 -5.64
CA ARG A 227 -15.68 15.41 -4.20
C ARG A 227 -14.46 15.09 -3.34
N ALA A 228 -13.71 14.05 -3.71
CA ALA A 228 -12.51 13.60 -3.01
C ALA A 228 -11.42 14.69 -2.99
N THR A 229 -11.17 15.35 -4.12
CA THR A 229 -10.17 16.42 -4.24
C THR A 229 -10.57 17.67 -3.45
N LYS A 230 -11.85 18.07 -3.48
CA LYS A 230 -12.36 19.17 -2.63
C LYS A 230 -12.20 18.87 -1.14
N LYS A 231 -12.42 17.62 -0.73
CA LYS A 231 -12.24 17.17 0.67
C LYS A 231 -10.75 17.14 1.05
N ALA A 232 -9.91 16.62 0.17
CA ALA A 232 -8.46 16.55 0.32
C ALA A 232 -7.83 17.93 0.55
N ARG A 233 -8.15 18.92 -0.30
CA ARG A 233 -7.64 20.31 -0.17
C ARG A 233 -8.01 21.02 1.12
N ARG A 234 -9.00 20.51 1.88
CA ARG A 234 -9.42 21.05 3.17
C ARG A 234 -8.75 20.37 4.37
N ARG A 235 -8.05 19.26 4.15
CA ARG A 235 -7.32 18.52 5.17
C ARG A 235 -5.87 19.00 5.17
N THR A 236 -5.60 20.11 5.85
CA THR A 236 -4.26 20.67 6.11
C THR A 236 -4.17 21.01 7.59
N SER A 237 -2.98 20.96 8.21
CA SER A 237 -2.77 21.16 9.65
C SER A 237 -3.60 22.30 10.25
N ASP A 238 -3.47 23.51 9.71
CA ASP A 238 -4.15 24.72 10.19
C ASP A 238 -5.68 24.63 10.10
N ARG A 239 -6.21 23.91 9.10
CA ARG A 239 -7.66 23.74 8.91
C ARG A 239 -8.24 22.63 9.77
N VAL A 240 -7.43 21.65 10.16
CA VAL A 240 -7.88 20.61 11.10
C VAL A 240 -7.75 21.08 12.55
N LEU A 241 -6.86 22.03 12.83
CA LEU A 241 -6.57 22.56 14.16
C LEU A 241 -7.84 22.84 15.01
N PRO A 242 -8.85 23.62 14.54
CA PRO A 242 -10.00 23.96 15.39
C PRO A 242 -10.91 22.76 15.71
N ARG A 243 -10.81 21.67 14.94
CA ARG A 243 -11.60 20.45 15.14
C ARG A 243 -10.86 19.36 15.88
N PHE A 244 -9.53 19.46 15.93
CA PHE A 244 -8.66 18.41 16.47
C PHE A 244 -8.03 18.79 17.80
N THR A 245 -8.13 20.05 18.20
CA THR A 245 -7.57 20.49 19.47
C THR A 245 -8.55 21.31 20.30
N GLU A 246 -8.40 21.21 21.61
CA GLU A 246 -9.09 22.01 22.61
C GLU A 246 -8.07 22.72 23.52
N LYS A 247 -8.52 23.75 24.25
CA LYS A 247 -7.70 24.39 25.29
C LYS A 247 -7.98 23.70 26.61
N HIS A 248 -6.92 23.20 27.27
CA HIS A 248 -6.98 22.59 28.59
C HIS A 248 -5.85 23.18 29.46
N GLU A 249 -6.19 23.76 30.61
CA GLU A 249 -5.22 24.40 31.53
C GLU A 249 -4.29 25.42 30.84
N GLY A 250 -4.84 26.18 29.89
CA GLY A 250 -4.08 27.18 29.13
C GLY A 250 -3.15 26.60 28.05
N LYS A 251 -3.05 25.28 27.90
CA LYS A 251 -2.30 24.61 26.84
C LYS A 251 -3.23 23.99 25.82
N ARG A 252 -2.77 23.90 24.57
CA ARG A 252 -3.50 23.21 23.51
C ARG A 252 -3.30 21.70 23.66
N ARG A 253 -4.39 20.93 23.48
CA ARG A 253 -4.37 19.47 23.51
C ARG A 253 -5.21 18.90 22.38
N ILE A 254 -4.85 17.71 21.91
CA ILE A 254 -5.61 16.93 20.95
C ILE A 254 -6.89 16.43 21.61
N VAL A 255 -8.03 16.62 20.93
CA VAL A 255 -9.36 16.18 21.40
C VAL A 255 -9.39 14.66 21.55
N GLU A 256 -9.82 14.21 22.72
CA GLU A 256 -10.02 12.79 23.03
C GLU A 256 -11.36 12.29 22.47
N GLU A 257 -11.35 11.13 21.84
CA GLU A 257 -12.51 10.51 21.19
C GLU A 257 -12.38 8.98 21.28
N PRO A 258 -12.58 8.35 22.45
CA PRO A 258 -12.35 6.92 22.62
C PRO A 258 -13.36 6.09 21.80
N PRO A 259 -12.95 4.96 21.17
CA PRO A 259 -11.60 4.38 21.18
C PRO A 259 -10.66 4.97 20.11
N ILE A 260 -11.12 5.93 19.31
CA ILE A 260 -10.42 6.41 18.10
C ILE A 260 -9.21 7.28 18.43
N THR A 261 -9.34 8.24 19.34
CA THR A 261 -8.22 9.01 19.93
C THR A 261 -8.27 8.83 21.43
N THR A 262 -7.16 8.44 22.05
CA THR A 262 -7.07 8.24 23.50
C THR A 262 -5.81 8.90 24.05
N ARG A 263 -5.86 9.37 25.30
CA ARG A 263 -4.67 9.83 26.02
C ARG A 263 -3.65 8.69 26.20
N ILE A 264 -2.40 9.08 26.42
CA ILE A 264 -1.29 8.18 26.71
C ILE A 264 -0.65 8.57 28.04
N SER A 265 0.18 7.70 28.60
CA SER A 265 0.84 7.99 29.88
C SER A 265 1.92 9.06 29.70
N ALA A 266 2.21 9.85 30.74
CA ALA A 266 3.31 10.83 30.70
C ALA A 266 4.67 10.18 30.37
N LYS A 267 4.85 8.91 30.78
CA LYS A 267 6.03 8.12 30.42
C LYS A 267 6.09 7.86 28.92
N ASP A 268 4.98 7.48 28.29
CA ASP A 268 4.92 7.26 26.85
C ASP A 268 5.08 8.57 26.07
N GLU A 269 4.53 9.69 26.58
CA GLU A 269 4.74 11.03 26.01
C GLU A 269 6.23 11.39 25.95
N GLU A 270 6.96 11.19 27.05
CA GLU A 270 8.41 11.45 27.12
C GLU A 270 9.19 10.56 26.14
N LEU A 271 8.86 9.26 26.09
CA LEU A 271 9.51 8.32 25.15
C LEU A 271 9.24 8.70 23.68
N LEU A 272 8.04 9.20 23.37
CA LEU A 272 7.68 9.69 22.05
C LEU A 272 8.41 11.00 21.70
N ALA A 273 8.60 11.89 22.67
CA ALA A 273 9.37 13.11 22.49
C ALA A 273 10.83 12.80 22.11
N VAL A 274 11.50 11.94 22.89
CA VAL A 274 12.88 11.49 22.58
C VAL A 274 12.94 10.81 21.21
N GLY A 275 11.97 9.95 20.89
CA GLY A 275 11.91 9.30 19.58
C GLY A 275 11.72 10.30 18.42
N LEU A 276 11.01 11.40 18.63
CA LEU A 276 10.84 12.45 17.62
C LEU A 276 12.15 13.22 17.36
N ASP A 277 12.98 13.44 18.40
CA ASP A 277 14.31 14.01 18.22
C ASP A 277 15.22 13.12 17.37
N GLU A 278 15.19 11.79 17.60
CA GLU A 278 15.91 10.83 16.76
C GLU A 278 15.39 10.83 15.32
N TYR A 279 14.07 10.91 15.14
CA TYR A 279 13.44 10.96 13.82
C TYR A 279 13.90 12.18 13.00
N LEU A 280 14.11 13.35 13.61
CA LEU A 280 14.59 14.54 12.90
C LEU A 280 15.91 14.28 12.16
N LEU A 281 16.76 13.39 12.69
CA LEU A 281 18.03 13.00 12.08
C LEU A 281 17.88 12.15 10.81
N THR A 282 16.69 11.59 10.56
CA THR A 282 16.37 10.83 9.33
C THR A 282 15.91 11.74 8.18
N LEU A 283 15.46 12.95 8.48
CA LEU A 283 15.02 13.90 7.47
C LEU A 283 16.19 14.51 6.68
N THR A 284 15.94 14.85 5.42
CA THR A 284 16.89 15.62 4.61
C THR A 284 17.21 16.98 5.26
N PRO A 285 18.41 17.56 5.06
CA PRO A 285 18.87 18.71 5.83
C PRO A 285 17.93 19.92 5.82
N HIS A 286 17.30 20.22 4.68
CA HIS A 286 16.33 21.31 4.58
C HIS A 286 15.10 21.06 5.47
N TRP A 287 14.46 19.90 5.31
CA TRP A 287 13.24 19.56 6.05
C TRP A 287 13.49 19.35 7.54
N ARG A 288 14.68 18.85 7.92
CA ARG A 288 15.14 18.83 9.31
C ARG A 288 15.18 20.24 9.92
N ARG A 289 15.74 21.21 9.19
CA ARG A 289 15.80 22.61 9.65
C ARG A 289 14.42 23.22 9.79
N VAL A 290 13.51 22.94 8.85
CA VAL A 290 12.12 23.42 8.91
C VAL A 290 11.41 22.84 10.13
N LEU A 291 11.41 21.51 10.28
CA LEU A 291 10.68 20.85 11.36
C LEU A 291 11.29 21.09 12.74
N GLY A 292 12.61 21.25 12.83
CA GLY A 292 13.30 21.60 14.08
C GLY A 292 12.97 23.00 14.62
N GLY A 293 12.24 23.82 13.86
CA GLY A 293 11.66 25.09 14.36
C GLY A 293 10.34 24.92 15.11
N TYR A 294 9.79 23.70 15.17
CA TYR A 294 8.53 23.40 15.86
C TYR A 294 8.79 22.69 17.19
N THR A 295 7.96 22.99 18.19
CA THR A 295 7.98 22.38 19.53
C THR A 295 6.84 21.39 19.68
N LEU A 296 7.11 20.22 20.27
CA LEU A 296 6.08 19.25 20.60
C LEU A 296 5.16 19.79 21.71
N ILE A 297 3.86 19.89 21.44
CA ILE A 297 2.86 20.41 22.38
C ILE A 297 2.02 19.31 23.02
N ASP A 298 1.61 18.32 22.22
CA ASP A 298 0.77 17.23 22.70
C ASP A 298 0.90 15.98 21.82
N VAL A 299 0.65 14.81 22.40
CA VAL A 299 0.62 13.54 21.68
C VAL A 299 -0.56 12.70 22.15
N ALA A 300 -1.26 12.09 21.21
CA ALA A 300 -2.35 11.18 21.50
C ALA A 300 -2.23 9.89 20.70
N HIS A 301 -2.67 8.77 21.30
CA HIS A 301 -2.83 7.52 20.57
C HIS A 301 -4.03 7.65 19.61
N ARG A 302 -3.92 7.07 18.41
CA ARG A 302 -4.94 7.17 17.35
C ARG A 302 -5.11 5.84 16.62
N VAL A 303 -6.34 5.32 16.56
CA VAL A 303 -6.68 4.13 15.76
C VAL A 303 -6.72 4.46 14.27
N VAL A 304 -6.05 3.64 13.44
CA VAL A 304 -5.92 3.85 11.99
C VAL A 304 -6.14 2.57 11.18
N GLY A 305 -6.68 2.71 9.96
CA GLY A 305 -6.81 1.63 8.97
C GLY A 305 -7.81 0.53 9.35
N VAL A 306 -7.76 -0.58 8.61
CA VAL A 306 -8.46 -1.83 8.97
C VAL A 306 -7.41 -2.86 9.44
N GLY A 307 -6.44 -3.19 8.58
CA GLY A 307 -5.33 -4.10 8.90
C GLY A 307 -4.42 -3.62 10.03
N SER A 308 -4.22 -2.31 10.19
CA SER A 308 -3.35 -1.74 11.22
C SER A 308 -4.03 -1.54 12.59
N VAL A 309 -5.33 -1.84 12.75
CA VAL A 309 -6.04 -1.63 14.03
C VAL A 309 -5.41 -2.49 15.13
N GLY A 310 -5.09 -1.88 16.27
CA GLY A 310 -4.35 -2.52 17.36
C GLY A 310 -2.83 -2.48 17.19
N LEU A 311 -2.29 -1.98 16.08
CA LEU A 311 -0.90 -1.48 16.06
C LEU A 311 -0.85 -0.10 16.73
N ARG A 312 0.30 0.22 17.31
CA ARG A 312 0.51 1.53 17.93
C ARG A 312 0.61 2.59 16.85
N ALA A 313 -0.26 3.59 16.91
CA ALA A 313 -0.16 4.78 16.10
C ALA A 313 -0.47 6.00 16.96
N TYR A 314 0.29 7.06 16.73
CA TYR A 314 0.22 8.30 17.51
C TYR A 314 0.07 9.49 16.57
N VAL A 315 -0.60 10.53 17.05
CA VAL A 315 -0.62 11.85 16.42
C VAL A 315 0.07 12.82 17.36
N ALA A 316 1.11 13.47 16.87
CA ALA A 316 1.84 14.50 17.59
C ALA A 316 1.47 15.88 17.02
N LEU A 317 1.12 16.81 17.91
CA LEU A 317 0.89 18.21 17.59
C LEU A 317 2.18 18.98 17.88
N LEU A 318 2.72 19.64 16.87
CA LEU A 318 3.86 20.53 16.99
C LEU A 318 3.44 21.96 16.65
N GLU A 319 4.01 22.93 17.34
CA GLU A 319 3.71 24.36 17.20
C GLU A 319 5.00 25.14 16.98
N GLY A 320 4.97 26.05 16.01
CA GLY A 320 6.09 26.92 15.65
C GLY A 320 6.10 28.20 16.48
N THR A 321 6.46 29.31 15.84
CA THR A 321 6.61 30.61 16.54
C THR A 321 5.29 31.32 16.85
N SER A 322 4.18 30.88 16.27
CA SER A 322 2.85 31.43 16.53
C SER A 322 1.84 30.31 16.79
N GLU A 323 0.77 30.62 17.53
CA GLU A 323 -0.27 29.64 17.88
C GLU A 323 -0.98 29.04 16.65
N ASP A 324 -0.93 29.67 15.47
CA ASP A 324 -1.56 29.16 14.25
C ASP A 324 -0.58 28.40 13.34
N ASP A 325 0.72 28.45 13.62
CA ASP A 325 1.76 27.74 12.88
C ASP A 325 1.94 26.33 13.44
N VAL A 326 1.18 25.37 12.90
CA VAL A 326 1.10 24.01 13.45
C VAL A 326 1.42 22.94 12.43
N VAL A 327 2.08 21.87 12.91
CA VAL A 327 2.31 20.64 12.16
C VAL A 327 1.79 19.47 12.96
N PHE A 328 0.99 18.63 12.32
CA PHE A 328 0.64 17.33 12.89
C PHE A 328 1.49 16.24 12.26
N LEU A 329 2.19 15.46 13.08
CA LEU A 329 2.87 14.25 12.64
C LEU A 329 2.06 13.03 13.04
N GLN A 330 2.21 11.95 12.27
CA GLN A 330 1.71 10.62 12.57
C GLN A 330 2.88 9.67 12.67
N LEU A 331 2.98 8.99 13.81
CA LEU A 331 3.90 7.88 14.03
C LEU A 331 3.10 6.59 13.89
N LYS A 332 3.53 5.67 13.03
CA LYS A 332 2.91 4.35 12.86
C LYS A 332 3.93 3.27 13.17
N GLN A 333 3.57 2.32 14.03
CA GLN A 333 4.39 1.16 14.33
C GLN A 333 4.61 0.36 13.04
N ALA A 334 5.87 0.20 12.66
CA ALA A 334 6.28 -0.66 11.56
C ALA A 334 6.53 -2.07 12.08
N ARG A 335 6.00 -3.07 11.38
CA ARG A 335 6.32 -4.48 11.62
C ARG A 335 7.06 -5.03 10.41
N ARG A 336 7.57 -6.25 10.56
CA ARG A 336 8.03 -7.04 9.42
C ARG A 336 6.88 -7.21 8.43
N SER A 337 7.15 -6.99 7.14
CA SER A 337 6.17 -7.24 6.07
C SER A 337 5.70 -8.70 6.10
N VAL A 338 4.41 -8.93 5.84
CA VAL A 338 3.82 -10.26 5.66
C VAL A 338 4.39 -11.00 4.45
N LEU A 339 4.98 -10.29 3.50
CA LEU A 339 5.66 -10.88 2.35
C LEU A 339 7.08 -11.37 2.67
N ALA A 340 7.75 -10.73 3.63
CA ALA A 340 9.17 -10.96 3.91
C ALA A 340 9.53 -12.44 4.16
N PRO A 341 8.75 -13.25 4.90
CA PRO A 341 9.02 -14.68 5.07
C PRO A 341 9.08 -15.48 3.77
N TYR A 342 8.35 -15.06 2.73
CA TYR A 342 8.30 -15.73 1.43
C TYR A 342 9.37 -15.25 0.46
N VAL A 343 10.08 -14.17 0.80
CA VAL A 343 11.14 -13.59 -0.02
C VAL A 343 12.50 -13.99 0.52
N HIS A 344 12.71 -13.87 1.83
CA HIS A 344 14.03 -14.08 2.45
C HIS A 344 13.96 -14.83 3.79
N GLY A 345 12.88 -15.59 4.02
CA GLY A 345 12.74 -16.43 5.21
C GLY A 345 12.72 -15.62 6.50
N GLU A 346 13.36 -16.13 7.55
CA GLU A 346 13.26 -15.58 8.90
C GLU A 346 14.16 -14.37 9.19
N SER A 347 15.21 -14.13 8.40
CA SER A 347 16.13 -12.99 8.64
C SER A 347 15.66 -11.75 7.92
N ALA A 348 15.40 -10.64 8.62
CA ALA A 348 15.01 -9.39 7.98
C ALA A 348 16.18 -8.76 7.20
N TRP A 349 15.94 -8.28 5.98
CA TRP A 349 16.94 -7.53 5.21
C TRP A 349 17.18 -6.12 5.74
N HIS A 350 16.13 -5.49 6.26
CA HIS A 350 16.22 -4.18 6.92
C HIS A 350 16.37 -4.34 8.41
N ASP A 351 17.42 -3.74 8.97
CA ASP A 351 17.62 -3.61 10.42
C ASP A 351 16.45 -2.86 11.08
N HIS A 352 15.87 -1.89 10.37
CA HIS A 352 14.76 -1.07 10.83
C HIS A 352 13.55 -1.13 9.88
N GLN A 353 12.43 -1.70 10.35
CA GLN A 353 11.19 -1.85 9.59
C GLN A 353 10.51 -0.50 9.29
N GLY A 354 10.74 0.52 10.11
CA GLY A 354 10.31 1.88 9.77
C GLY A 354 11.09 2.44 8.57
N GLN A 355 12.38 2.13 8.47
CA GLN A 355 13.21 2.53 7.33
C GLN A 355 12.78 1.81 6.06
N ARG A 356 12.50 0.50 6.16
CA ARG A 356 11.91 -0.30 5.06
C ARG A 356 10.69 0.37 4.44
N VAL A 357 9.73 0.77 5.27
CA VAL A 357 8.49 1.41 4.80
C VAL A 357 8.80 2.73 4.10
N VAL A 358 9.72 3.53 4.63
CA VAL A 358 10.11 4.82 4.04
C VAL A 358 10.80 4.64 2.68
N GLU A 359 11.81 3.78 2.60
CA GLU A 359 12.56 3.53 1.36
C GLU A 359 11.65 2.99 0.26
N TYR A 360 10.83 1.98 0.56
CA TYR A 360 9.95 1.39 -0.45
C TYR A 360 8.76 2.27 -0.81
N GLN A 361 8.32 3.16 0.08
CA GLN A 361 7.40 4.23 -0.30
C GLN A 361 8.04 5.18 -1.33
N GLN A 362 9.32 5.56 -1.14
CA GLN A 362 10.04 6.44 -2.06
C GLN A 362 10.33 5.78 -3.42
N ASP A 363 10.53 4.46 -3.43
CA ASP A 363 10.70 3.68 -4.66
C ASP A 363 9.40 3.66 -5.49
N LEU A 364 8.27 3.33 -4.83
CA LEU A 364 6.98 3.16 -5.49
C LEU A 364 6.30 4.50 -5.85
N GLN A 365 6.42 5.52 -4.99
CA GLN A 365 5.82 6.83 -5.23
C GLN A 365 6.75 7.73 -6.04
N THR A 366 6.16 8.53 -6.93
CA THR A 366 6.93 9.55 -7.66
C THR A 366 7.33 10.71 -6.78
N VAL A 367 6.42 11.12 -5.90
CA VAL A 367 6.63 12.18 -4.92
C VAL A 367 6.17 11.64 -3.58
N SER A 368 7.03 11.71 -2.57
CA SER A 368 6.71 11.29 -1.20
C SER A 368 6.58 12.51 -0.28
N ASP A 369 6.02 12.29 0.90
CA ASP A 369 5.98 13.30 1.95
C ASP A 369 7.41 13.73 2.33
N PRO A 370 7.74 15.03 2.30
CA PRO A 370 9.07 15.51 2.68
C PRO A 370 9.45 15.24 4.14
N LEU A 371 8.46 15.04 5.02
CA LEU A 371 8.65 14.72 6.44
C LEU A 371 8.57 13.22 6.71
N LEU A 372 8.66 12.38 5.68
CA LEU A 372 8.72 10.93 5.81
C LEU A 372 10.07 10.51 6.40
N GLY A 373 10.05 9.84 7.56
CA GLY A 373 11.24 9.37 8.27
C GLY A 373 10.90 8.23 9.22
N TRP A 374 11.82 7.86 10.13
CA TRP A 374 11.61 6.74 11.04
C TRP A 374 12.30 6.94 12.40
N THR A 375 11.89 6.17 13.41
CA THR A 375 12.47 6.21 14.76
C THR A 375 12.21 4.92 15.53
N THR A 376 12.96 4.68 16.61
CA THR A 376 12.72 3.60 17.57
C THR A 376 12.27 4.17 18.91
N ILE A 377 11.13 3.71 19.41
CA ILE A 377 10.59 4.11 20.71
C ILE A 377 10.38 2.87 21.56
N ALA A 378 11.08 2.79 22.70
CA ALA A 378 11.02 1.66 23.63
C ALA A 378 11.15 0.28 22.93
N GLY A 379 12.17 0.16 22.07
CA GLY A 379 12.47 -1.05 21.30
C GLY A 379 11.49 -1.37 20.17
N ARG A 380 10.53 -0.49 19.87
CA ARG A 380 9.59 -0.64 18.75
C ARG A 380 9.94 0.34 17.65
N GLN A 381 9.85 -0.14 16.41
CA GLN A 381 10.24 0.62 15.23
C GLN A 381 9.00 1.32 14.65
N TYR A 382 9.15 2.58 14.27
CA TYR A 382 8.09 3.42 13.73
C TYR A 382 8.56 4.11 12.47
N TYR A 383 7.64 4.36 11.55
CA TYR A 383 7.81 5.42 10.56
C TYR A 383 6.95 6.62 10.93
N VAL A 384 7.40 7.80 10.51
CA VAL A 384 6.80 9.10 10.84
C VAL A 384 6.50 9.83 9.54
N ARG A 385 5.34 10.47 9.47
CA ARG A 385 4.89 11.28 8.32
C ARG A 385 3.96 12.40 8.76
N GLN A 386 3.63 13.34 7.88
CA GLN A 386 2.59 14.33 8.13
C GLN A 386 1.22 13.66 8.28
N PHE A 387 0.49 14.02 9.34
CA PHE A 387 -0.87 13.60 9.53
C PHE A 387 -1.80 14.41 8.62
N ARG A 388 -2.54 13.70 7.75
CA ARG A 388 -3.54 14.28 6.85
C ARG A 388 -2.99 15.38 5.92
N ASN A 389 -1.83 15.19 5.30
CA ASN A 389 -1.28 16.07 4.26
C ASN A 389 -2.12 16.04 2.96
N MET A 390 -3.24 16.79 2.93
CA MET A 390 -4.26 16.74 1.88
C MET A 390 -4.79 15.34 1.59
N LYS A 391 -4.84 14.47 2.62
CA LYS A 391 -5.19 13.05 2.41
C LYS A 391 -6.65 12.89 1.95
N GLY A 392 -6.85 12.27 0.79
CA GLY A 392 -8.17 11.95 0.23
C GLY A 392 -8.21 10.53 -0.34
N THR A 393 -9.40 9.95 -0.41
CA THR A 393 -9.65 8.66 -1.07
C THR A 393 -10.93 8.78 -1.88
N ILE A 394 -11.03 8.00 -2.95
CA ILE A 394 -12.27 7.85 -3.71
C ILE A 394 -13.19 6.92 -2.90
N ASP A 395 -14.46 7.28 -2.80
CA ASP A 395 -15.46 6.46 -2.11
C ASP A 395 -15.85 5.28 -3.01
N LEU A 396 -15.84 4.07 -2.43
CA LEU A 396 -16.10 2.81 -3.12
C LEU A 396 -17.42 2.16 -2.68
N SER A 397 -18.13 2.75 -1.71
CA SER A 397 -19.31 2.15 -1.08
C SER A 397 -20.57 2.11 -1.96
N SER A 398 -20.55 2.83 -3.08
CA SER A 398 -21.67 2.89 -4.04
C SER A 398 -21.21 3.06 -5.49
N ILE A 399 -20.02 2.55 -5.82
CA ILE A 399 -19.43 2.74 -7.14
C ILE A 399 -20.26 2.04 -8.22
N ASP A 400 -20.64 2.78 -9.26
CA ASP A 400 -21.38 2.19 -10.37
C ASP A 400 -20.50 1.33 -11.29
N ALA A 401 -21.08 0.47 -12.14
CA ALA A 401 -20.27 -0.44 -12.97
C ALA A 401 -19.33 0.32 -13.94
N PRO A 402 -19.77 1.35 -14.69
CA PRO A 402 -18.87 2.15 -15.51
C PRO A 402 -17.76 2.83 -14.69
N ALA A 403 -18.09 3.45 -13.55
CA ALA A 403 -17.11 4.08 -12.67
C ALA A 403 -16.10 3.08 -12.10
N LEU A 404 -16.53 1.85 -11.81
CA LEU A 404 -15.65 0.78 -11.35
C LEU A 404 -14.64 0.42 -12.44
N VAL A 405 -15.07 0.28 -13.70
CA VAL A 405 -14.18 0.01 -14.84
C VAL A 405 -13.18 1.15 -15.04
N ASP A 406 -13.65 2.41 -15.04
CA ASP A 406 -12.79 3.58 -15.24
C ASP A 406 -11.79 3.76 -14.08
N TYR A 407 -12.23 3.55 -12.84
CA TYR A 407 -11.33 3.62 -11.68
C TYR A 407 -10.35 2.45 -11.62
N ALA A 408 -10.79 1.23 -11.97
CA ALA A 408 -9.94 0.05 -12.10
C ALA A 408 -8.81 0.28 -13.13
N ARG A 409 -9.13 0.96 -14.24
CA ARG A 409 -8.14 1.41 -15.23
C ARG A 409 -7.12 2.36 -14.62
N VAL A 410 -7.55 3.35 -13.82
CA VAL A 410 -6.65 4.31 -13.16
C VAL A 410 -5.70 3.62 -12.19
N VAL A 411 -6.20 2.76 -11.31
CA VAL A 411 -5.35 2.07 -10.33
C VAL A 411 -4.40 1.06 -10.98
N GLY A 412 -4.81 0.42 -12.08
CA GLY A 412 -3.93 -0.44 -12.88
C GLY A 412 -2.73 0.31 -13.44
N ARG A 413 -2.94 1.54 -13.97
CA ARG A 413 -1.84 2.41 -14.42
C ARG A 413 -0.95 2.86 -13.25
N LEU A 414 -1.52 3.21 -12.10
CA LEU A 414 -0.75 3.64 -10.93
C LEU A 414 0.12 2.53 -10.37
N LEU A 415 -0.39 1.28 -10.32
CA LEU A 415 0.40 0.13 -9.92
C LEU A 415 1.54 -0.15 -10.91
N ALA A 416 1.25 -0.12 -12.21
CA ALA A 416 2.27 -0.25 -13.26
C ALA A 416 3.37 0.81 -13.15
N LYS A 417 2.99 2.06 -12.88
CA LYS A 417 3.94 3.15 -12.60
C LYS A 417 4.82 2.82 -11.40
N GLY A 418 4.24 2.38 -10.29
CA GLY A 418 4.99 1.99 -9.09
C GLY A 418 6.02 0.91 -9.40
N HIS A 419 5.60 -0.20 -10.00
CA HIS A 419 6.51 -1.29 -10.37
C HIS A 419 7.59 -0.82 -11.36
N ALA A 420 7.22 -0.06 -12.38
CA ALA A 420 8.16 0.37 -13.42
C ALA A 420 9.26 1.32 -12.90
N ARG A 421 9.05 2.01 -11.77
CA ARG A 421 10.07 2.86 -11.14
C ARG A 421 11.20 2.07 -10.48
N THR A 422 10.98 0.79 -10.19
CA THR A 422 11.95 -0.05 -9.47
C THR A 422 12.79 -0.85 -10.46
N SER A 423 12.52 -2.15 -10.60
CA SER A 423 13.25 -3.06 -11.48
C SER A 423 12.29 -3.84 -12.39
N GLY A 424 12.84 -4.49 -13.42
CA GLY A 424 12.10 -5.49 -14.19
C GLY A 424 11.05 -4.98 -15.17
N ALA A 425 10.78 -3.68 -15.29
CA ALA A 425 9.73 -3.13 -16.17
C ALA A 425 9.76 -3.71 -17.62
N SER A 426 10.95 -3.80 -18.23
CA SER A 426 11.11 -4.40 -19.57
C SER A 426 10.89 -5.90 -19.57
N MET A 427 11.28 -6.62 -18.52
CA MET A 427 10.97 -8.05 -18.39
C MET A 427 9.47 -8.29 -18.20
N ILE A 428 8.80 -7.48 -17.38
CA ILE A 428 7.34 -7.56 -17.19
C ILE A 428 6.67 -7.31 -18.53
N SER A 429 7.00 -6.22 -19.24
CA SER A 429 6.43 -5.93 -20.55
C SER A 429 6.70 -7.04 -21.59
N GLY A 430 7.92 -7.59 -21.61
CA GLY A 430 8.26 -8.73 -22.47
C GLY A 430 7.44 -9.99 -22.15
N TYR A 431 7.19 -10.24 -20.87
CA TYR A 431 6.37 -11.35 -20.40
C TYR A 431 4.88 -11.13 -20.71
N THR A 432 4.34 -9.94 -20.46
CA THR A 432 2.91 -9.65 -20.64
C THR A 432 2.51 -9.58 -22.13
N GLY A 433 3.39 -9.05 -22.98
CA GLY A 433 3.14 -8.89 -24.43
C GLY A 433 1.94 -7.99 -24.77
N ASP A 434 1.47 -8.11 -26.01
CA ASP A 434 0.42 -7.24 -26.57
C ASP A 434 -0.99 -7.84 -26.51
N SER A 435 -1.10 -9.16 -26.35
CA SER A 435 -2.39 -9.86 -26.26
C SER A 435 -3.10 -9.64 -24.92
N ASP A 436 -4.40 -9.90 -24.89
CA ASP A 436 -5.27 -9.87 -23.71
C ASP A 436 -5.19 -11.13 -22.82
N GLN A 437 -4.30 -12.09 -23.13
CA GLN A 437 -4.19 -13.35 -22.38
C GLN A 437 -3.99 -13.16 -20.87
N LEU A 438 -3.22 -12.14 -20.48
CA LEU A 438 -3.02 -11.82 -19.06
C LEU A 438 -4.29 -11.25 -18.43
N ASP A 439 -4.98 -10.39 -19.17
CA ASP A 439 -6.21 -9.73 -18.77
C ASP A 439 -7.29 -10.80 -18.50
N VAL A 440 -7.41 -11.79 -19.40
CA VAL A 440 -8.30 -12.96 -19.26
C VAL A 440 -7.87 -13.85 -18.09
N ALA A 441 -6.59 -14.19 -17.98
CA ALA A 441 -6.08 -15.04 -16.90
C ALA A 441 -6.37 -14.43 -15.53
N LEU A 442 -6.02 -13.15 -15.31
CA LEU A 442 -6.27 -12.50 -14.03
C LEU A 442 -7.74 -12.18 -13.76
N GLY A 443 -8.57 -12.06 -14.81
CA GLY A 443 -10.03 -12.08 -14.66
C GLY A 443 -10.51 -13.38 -14.02
N ARG A 444 -10.04 -14.53 -14.52
CA ARG A 444 -10.37 -15.85 -13.94
C ARG A 444 -9.84 -15.99 -12.51
N PHE A 445 -8.60 -15.60 -12.25
CA PHE A 445 -8.03 -15.62 -10.89
C PHE A 445 -8.86 -14.78 -9.93
N ALA A 446 -9.21 -13.55 -10.32
CA ALA A 446 -9.94 -12.63 -9.47
C ALA A 446 -11.31 -13.17 -9.06
N GLN A 447 -12.02 -13.84 -9.97
CA GLN A 447 -13.28 -14.50 -9.66
C GLN A 447 -13.09 -15.62 -8.63
N LEU A 448 -12.17 -16.55 -8.90
CA LEU A 448 -11.90 -17.70 -8.02
C LEU A 448 -11.41 -17.26 -6.64
N TYR A 449 -10.62 -16.19 -6.59
CA TYR A 449 -10.11 -15.66 -5.33
C TYR A 449 -11.14 -14.80 -4.59
N ALA A 450 -12.11 -14.20 -5.29
CA ALA A 450 -13.27 -13.58 -4.66
C ALA A 450 -14.11 -14.62 -3.92
N ASP A 451 -14.36 -15.79 -4.55
CA ASP A 451 -15.04 -16.92 -3.90
C ASP A 451 -14.27 -17.36 -2.64
N GLN A 452 -12.93 -17.47 -2.72
CA GLN A 452 -12.09 -17.80 -1.57
C GLN A 452 -12.18 -16.75 -0.45
N THR A 453 -12.18 -15.45 -0.82
CA THR A 453 -12.25 -14.34 0.13
C THR A 453 -13.59 -14.35 0.87
N GLU A 454 -14.69 -14.59 0.16
CA GLU A 454 -16.03 -14.70 0.73
C GLU A 454 -16.12 -15.91 1.67
N ALA A 455 -15.61 -17.07 1.27
CA ALA A 455 -15.55 -18.26 2.14
C ALA A 455 -14.71 -18.04 3.41
N ASP A 456 -13.56 -17.37 3.30
CA ASP A 456 -12.72 -17.05 4.45
C ASP A 456 -13.39 -16.01 5.37
N TRP A 457 -14.09 -15.03 4.81
CA TRP A 457 -14.89 -14.05 5.55
C TRP A 457 -16.06 -14.70 6.29
N GLU A 458 -16.79 -15.62 5.66
CA GLU A 458 -17.85 -16.40 6.29
C GLU A 458 -17.29 -17.23 7.45
N ARG A 459 -16.11 -17.83 7.28
CA ARG A 459 -15.43 -18.59 8.33
C ARG A 459 -15.07 -17.71 9.54
N LEU A 460 -14.54 -16.52 9.31
CA LEU A 460 -14.27 -15.55 10.37
C LEU A 460 -15.57 -15.12 11.06
N SER A 461 -16.61 -14.84 10.28
CA SER A 461 -17.91 -14.36 10.79
C SER A 461 -18.67 -15.42 11.60
N ALA A 462 -18.48 -16.70 11.27
CA ALA A 462 -19.06 -17.83 12.01
C ALA A 462 -18.33 -18.14 13.33
N THR A 463 -17.10 -17.65 13.49
CA THR A 463 -16.38 -17.77 14.76
C THR A 463 -17.04 -16.81 15.75
N ARG A 464 -17.78 -17.34 16.73
CA ARG A 464 -18.41 -16.52 17.79
C ARG A 464 -17.34 -15.61 18.40
N MET A 465 -17.42 -14.32 18.09
CA MET A 465 -16.51 -13.29 18.60
C MET A 465 -16.82 -12.95 20.05
#